data_AF-A0A6C0I1Y4-F1
#
_entry.id   AF-A0A6C0I1Y4-F1
#
_cell.length_a   1.000
_cell.length_b   1.000
_cell.length_c   1.000
_cell.angle_alpha   90.00
_cell.angle_beta   90.00
_cell.angle_gamma   90.00
#
_symmetry.space_group_name_H-M   'P 1'
#
loop_
_entity.id
_entity.type
_entity.pdbx_description
1 polymer ?
#
loop_
_entity_poly.entity_id
_entity_poly.type
_entity_poly.pdbx_seq_one_letter_code
_entity_poly.pdbx_strand_id
1 'polypeptide(L)'
;MSIEYNPNNNDNNDEINNINNKISPVVKLFLKRVEQNVPNVSIRLFGSITNFTHFKDKSDVDCCIIYPDEYTRIKLCAFIEEDSIEFNKTRVKIRDIKLSSSGYNDEFFEVYHVCFDDKDRVDINLVNGRIGPIQHRNHNLGMGYKLIIFIIKFLYYEVSVISKELYLYLKGSLFRIRDRNDEAVRSEYRYIIRQGNQLEREP
;
A
#
# COMPACT_ATOMS: atom_id res chain seq x y z
N MET A 1 -5.55 7.00 0.11
CA MET A 1 -6.62 6.54 -0.76
C MET A 1 -6.13 5.32 -1.52
N SER A 2 -6.90 4.24 -1.53
CA SER A 2 -6.69 3.10 -2.42
C SER A 2 -7.65 3.20 -3.60
N ILE A 3 -7.24 2.73 -4.78
CA ILE A 3 -8.02 2.79 -6.02
C ILE A 3 -8.05 1.39 -6.64
N GLU A 4 -9.19 0.97 -7.14
CA GLU A 4 -9.30 -0.31 -7.85
C GLU A 4 -8.54 -0.25 -9.17
N TYR A 5 -7.67 -1.23 -9.40
CA TYR A 5 -6.92 -1.34 -10.64
C TYR A 5 -7.88 -1.73 -11.76
N ASN A 6 -7.92 -0.94 -12.81
CA ASN A 6 -8.65 -1.26 -14.02
C ASN A 6 -7.73 -1.04 -15.22
N PRO A 7 -7.21 -2.12 -15.84
CA PRO A 7 -6.28 -2.00 -16.96
C PRO A 7 -6.92 -1.40 -18.22
N ASN A 8 -8.26 -1.41 -18.29
CA ASN A 8 -9.03 -0.90 -19.44
C ASN A 8 -9.53 0.53 -19.23
N ASN A 9 -9.30 1.14 -18.05
CA ASN A 9 -9.74 2.50 -17.80
C ASN A 9 -8.78 3.50 -18.45
N ASN A 10 -9.09 3.88 -19.68
CA ASN A 10 -8.43 4.96 -20.43
C ASN A 10 -9.17 6.29 -20.19
N ASP A 11 -9.43 6.65 -18.93
CA ASP A 11 -9.98 7.97 -18.63
C ASP A 11 -8.94 9.04 -19.01
N ASN A 12 -9.28 9.78 -20.06
CA ASN A 12 -8.35 10.43 -20.97
C ASN A 12 -8.02 11.88 -20.57
N ASN A 13 -8.11 12.25 -19.28
CA ASN A 13 -8.20 13.68 -18.93
C ASN A 13 -7.21 14.26 -17.92
N ASP A 14 -6.20 13.52 -17.41
CA ASP A 14 -5.09 14.14 -16.66
C ASP A 14 -3.88 13.20 -16.62
N GLU A 15 -2.77 13.53 -17.29
CA GLU A 15 -1.51 12.76 -17.22
C GLU A 15 -1.01 12.56 -15.77
N ILE A 16 -1.31 13.51 -14.88
CA ILE A 16 -0.94 13.48 -13.46
C ILE A 16 -1.75 12.42 -12.67
N ASN A 17 -2.97 12.10 -13.12
CA ASN A 17 -3.90 11.21 -12.45
C ASN A 17 -4.08 9.85 -13.14
N ASN A 18 -3.55 9.67 -14.36
CA ASN A 18 -3.62 8.38 -15.02
C ASN A 18 -2.64 7.38 -14.37
N ILE A 19 -3.15 6.64 -13.39
CA ILE A 19 -2.42 5.59 -12.66
C ILE A 19 -1.81 4.57 -13.63
N ASN A 20 -2.49 4.28 -14.74
CA ASN A 20 -1.97 3.36 -15.75
C ASN A 20 -0.67 3.91 -16.38
N ASN A 21 -0.45 5.21 -16.46
CA ASN A 21 0.81 5.76 -16.98
C ASN A 21 1.97 5.70 -15.97
N LYS A 22 1.66 5.50 -14.68
CA LYS A 22 2.64 5.39 -13.60
C LYS A 22 3.15 3.97 -13.36
N ILE A 23 2.42 2.97 -13.87
CA ILE A 23 2.76 1.55 -13.76
C ILE A 23 3.52 1.12 -15.01
N SER A 24 4.66 0.48 -14.82
CA SER A 24 5.47 0.02 -15.94
C SER A 24 4.79 -1.11 -16.73
N PRO A 25 5.17 -1.32 -18.01
CA PRO A 25 4.57 -2.37 -18.84
C PRO A 25 4.72 -3.77 -18.23
N VAL A 26 5.85 -4.07 -17.59
CA VAL A 26 6.10 -5.38 -16.97
C VAL A 26 5.19 -5.62 -15.76
N VAL A 27 4.96 -4.58 -14.94
CA VAL A 27 4.03 -4.67 -13.81
C VAL A 27 2.59 -4.80 -14.30
N LYS A 28 2.19 -4.05 -15.34
CA LYS A 28 0.86 -4.20 -15.96
C LYS A 28 0.62 -5.62 -16.45
N LEU A 29 1.60 -6.18 -17.17
CA LEU A 29 1.52 -7.53 -17.69
C LEU A 29 1.40 -8.56 -16.55
N PHE A 30 2.17 -8.37 -15.47
CA PHE A 30 2.07 -9.21 -14.28
C PHE A 30 0.67 -9.14 -13.63
N LEU A 31 0.16 -7.94 -13.32
CA LEU A 31 -1.16 -7.77 -12.70
C LEU A 31 -2.29 -8.35 -13.58
N LYS A 32 -2.20 -8.13 -14.90
CA LYS A 32 -3.15 -8.71 -15.87
C LYS A 32 -3.15 -10.23 -15.82
N ARG A 33 -1.98 -10.86 -15.74
CA ARG A 33 -1.88 -12.32 -15.67
C ARG A 33 -2.37 -12.88 -14.34
N VAL A 34 -2.23 -12.14 -13.23
CA VAL A 34 -2.87 -12.51 -11.96
C VAL A 34 -4.38 -12.64 -12.16
N GLU A 35 -5.03 -11.61 -12.71
CA GLU A 35 -6.50 -11.62 -12.94
C GLU A 35 -6.93 -12.74 -13.91
N GLN A 36 -6.11 -13.05 -14.91
CA GLN A 36 -6.40 -14.11 -15.90
C GLN A 36 -6.27 -15.52 -15.33
N ASN A 37 -5.28 -15.78 -14.47
CA ASN A 37 -4.98 -17.12 -13.97
C ASN A 37 -5.62 -17.42 -12.60
N VAL A 38 -5.96 -16.38 -11.84
CA VAL A 38 -6.55 -16.49 -10.52
C VAL A 38 -7.92 -15.80 -10.54
N PRO A 39 -9.02 -16.53 -10.81
CA PRO A 39 -10.34 -15.93 -10.92
C PRO A 39 -10.82 -15.34 -9.58
N ASN A 40 -11.73 -14.37 -9.67
CA ASN A 40 -12.41 -13.75 -8.53
C ASN A 40 -11.51 -12.96 -7.57
N VAL A 41 -10.34 -12.52 -8.01
CA VAL A 41 -9.51 -11.56 -7.26
C VAL A 41 -9.84 -10.13 -7.66
N SER A 42 -9.72 -9.19 -6.73
CA SER A 42 -9.75 -7.75 -7.00
C SER A 42 -8.42 -7.13 -6.62
N ILE A 43 -7.84 -6.32 -7.51
CA ILE A 43 -6.57 -5.65 -7.29
C ILE A 43 -6.83 -4.20 -6.91
N ARG A 44 -6.31 -3.75 -5.77
CA ARG A 44 -6.40 -2.37 -5.31
C ARG A 44 -5.04 -1.77 -5.11
N LEU A 45 -4.76 -0.68 -5.81
CA LEU A 45 -3.52 0.08 -5.70
C LEU A 45 -3.59 1.04 -4.51
N PHE A 46 -2.48 1.25 -3.82
CA PHE A 46 -2.37 2.21 -2.72
C PHE A 46 -0.95 2.79 -2.65
N GLY A 47 -0.66 3.62 -1.64
CA GLY A 47 0.68 4.17 -1.48
C GLY A 47 0.96 5.31 -2.45
N SER A 48 2.21 5.45 -2.92
CA SER A 48 2.55 6.61 -3.77
C SER A 48 1.90 6.57 -5.15
N ILE A 49 1.67 5.37 -5.70
CA ILE A 49 1.10 5.18 -7.06
C ILE A 49 -0.25 5.89 -7.25
N THR A 50 -1.02 6.05 -6.17
CA THR A 50 -2.35 6.69 -6.18
C THR A 50 -2.33 8.19 -5.95
N ASN A 51 -1.15 8.84 -5.92
CA ASN A 51 -1.04 10.28 -5.68
C ASN A 51 0.22 10.89 -6.33
N PHE A 52 0.49 12.15 -6.00
CA PHE A 52 1.59 12.95 -6.57
C PHE A 52 2.97 12.61 -5.99
N THR A 53 3.06 11.78 -4.94
CA THR A 53 4.34 11.36 -4.36
C THR A 53 5.02 10.22 -5.13
N HIS A 54 4.43 9.79 -6.25
CA HIS A 54 5.00 8.79 -7.14
C HIS A 54 6.08 9.41 -8.03
N PHE A 55 7.26 8.79 -8.04
CA PHE A 55 8.33 9.12 -8.98
C PHE A 55 8.40 7.98 -10.00
N LYS A 56 8.15 8.30 -11.26
CA LYS A 56 8.18 7.33 -12.36
C LYS A 56 9.53 6.62 -12.39
N ASP A 57 9.51 5.30 -12.60
CA ASP A 57 10.69 4.42 -12.67
C ASP A 57 11.57 4.35 -11.40
N LYS A 58 11.19 5.07 -10.32
CA LYS A 58 11.94 5.11 -9.05
C LYS A 58 11.11 4.69 -7.83
N SER A 59 9.79 4.78 -7.92
CA SER A 59 8.87 4.36 -6.86
C SER A 59 8.28 2.99 -7.15
N ASP A 60 8.25 2.16 -6.11
CA ASP A 60 7.61 0.85 -6.12
C ASP A 60 6.08 0.99 -6.31
N VAL A 61 5.44 -0.07 -6.80
CA VAL A 61 3.97 -0.16 -6.92
C VAL A 61 3.43 -0.94 -5.73
N ASP A 62 2.68 -0.26 -4.85
CA ASP A 62 2.02 -0.92 -3.72
C ASP A 62 0.60 -1.36 -4.12
N CYS A 63 0.26 -2.64 -3.91
CA CYS A 63 -1.08 -3.16 -4.19
C CYS A 63 -1.58 -4.18 -3.16
N CYS A 64 -2.89 -4.25 -3.02
CA CYS A 64 -3.60 -5.32 -2.35
C CYS A 64 -4.23 -6.23 -3.38
N ILE A 65 -4.08 -7.53 -3.23
CA ILE A 65 -4.86 -8.51 -3.99
C ILE A 65 -5.85 -9.14 -3.01
N ILE A 66 -7.12 -8.85 -3.26
CA ILE A 66 -8.24 -9.31 -2.44
C ILE A 66 -8.71 -10.63 -3.03
N TYR A 67 -8.69 -11.69 -2.22
CA TYR A 67 -9.12 -13.03 -2.59
C TYR A 67 -10.36 -13.44 -1.77
N PRO A 68 -11.30 -14.24 -2.32
CA PRO A 68 -12.56 -14.56 -1.66
C PRO A 68 -12.47 -15.75 -0.69
N ASP A 69 -11.52 -16.67 -0.91
CA ASP A 69 -11.39 -17.91 -0.15
C ASP A 69 -9.95 -18.46 -0.17
N GLU A 70 -9.71 -19.46 0.68
CA GLU A 70 -8.40 -20.08 0.88
C GLU A 70 -7.90 -20.82 -0.36
N TYR A 71 -8.79 -21.38 -1.17
CA TYR A 71 -8.41 -22.06 -2.42
C TYR A 71 -7.84 -21.06 -3.44
N THR A 72 -8.50 -19.90 -3.55
CA THR A 72 -8.02 -18.79 -4.38
C THR A 72 -6.70 -18.24 -3.85
N ARG A 73 -6.55 -18.14 -2.52
CA ARG A 73 -5.29 -17.75 -1.89
C ARG A 73 -4.15 -18.68 -2.29
N ILE A 74 -4.33 -20.00 -2.19
CA ILE A 74 -3.30 -20.99 -2.56
C ILE A 74 -2.91 -20.84 -4.03
N LYS A 75 -3.90 -20.70 -4.94
CA LYS A 75 -3.61 -20.45 -6.36
C LYS A 75 -2.85 -19.15 -6.59
N LEU A 76 -3.20 -18.09 -5.87
CA LEU A 76 -2.54 -16.80 -5.96
C LEU A 76 -1.08 -16.88 -5.48
N CYS A 77 -0.85 -17.53 -4.34
CA CYS A 77 0.49 -17.80 -3.83
C CYS A 77 1.30 -18.60 -4.85
N ALA A 78 0.74 -19.70 -5.39
CA ALA A 78 1.39 -20.50 -6.43
C ALA A 78 1.68 -19.67 -7.69
N PHE A 79 0.77 -18.81 -8.15
CA PHE A 79 1.02 -17.94 -9.30
C PHE A 79 2.19 -16.95 -9.05
N ILE A 80 2.22 -16.32 -7.87
CA ILE A 80 3.28 -15.40 -7.47
C ILE A 80 4.62 -16.13 -7.24
N GLU A 81 4.59 -17.41 -6.83
CA GLU A 81 5.76 -18.23 -6.49
C GLU A 81 6.29 -19.11 -7.65
N GLU A 82 5.46 -19.52 -8.61
CA GLU A 82 5.83 -20.50 -9.65
C GLU A 82 5.74 -19.90 -11.06
N ASP A 83 4.63 -19.23 -11.40
CA ASP A 83 4.31 -18.78 -12.78
C ASP A 83 5.05 -17.50 -13.22
N SER A 84 6.14 -17.22 -12.53
CA SER A 84 6.90 -15.98 -12.55
C SER A 84 8.36 -16.21 -12.91
N ILE A 85 8.69 -17.44 -13.31
CA ILE A 85 9.89 -17.80 -14.07
C ILE A 85 9.90 -17.04 -15.41
N GLU A 86 8.74 -16.77 -16.00
CA GLU A 86 8.62 -16.02 -17.26
C GLU A 86 9.04 -14.54 -17.19
N PHE A 87 9.25 -13.99 -16.00
CA PHE A 87 9.55 -12.56 -15.83
C PHE A 87 10.96 -12.26 -15.32
N ASN A 88 11.83 -13.26 -15.16
CA ASN A 88 13.12 -13.15 -14.45
C ASN A 88 13.01 -12.27 -13.19
N LYS A 89 12.58 -12.86 -12.08
CA LYS A 89 12.22 -12.13 -10.85
C LYS A 89 13.03 -12.58 -9.66
N THR A 90 13.40 -11.64 -8.80
CA THR A 90 13.82 -11.92 -7.41
C THR A 90 12.64 -11.67 -6.47
N ARG A 91 12.34 -12.62 -5.58
CA ARG A 91 11.15 -12.58 -4.74
C ARG A 91 11.48 -12.77 -3.27
N VAL A 92 10.88 -11.93 -2.43
CA VAL A 92 10.98 -12.04 -0.97
C VAL A 92 9.58 -12.12 -0.40
N LYS A 93 9.28 -13.26 0.24
CA LYS A 93 8.02 -13.48 0.96
C LYS A 93 8.19 -13.09 2.41
N ILE A 94 7.37 -12.17 2.89
CA ILE A 94 7.25 -11.82 4.30
C ILE A 94 5.91 -12.39 4.77
N ARG A 95 5.99 -13.51 5.51
CA ARG A 95 4.82 -14.22 6.02
C ARG A 95 4.33 -13.51 7.28
N ASP A 96 3.10 -13.01 7.23
CA ASP A 96 2.32 -12.38 8.29
C ASP A 96 2.86 -11.07 8.87
N ILE A 97 2.38 -9.95 8.33
CA ILE A 97 2.44 -8.66 9.02
C ILE A 97 1.19 -8.54 9.89
N LYS A 98 1.39 -8.54 11.21
CA LYS A 98 0.34 -8.20 12.18
C LYS A 98 0.22 -6.68 12.26
N LEU A 99 -0.91 -6.13 11.83
CA LEU A 99 -1.27 -4.75 12.09
C LEU A 99 -2.25 -4.68 13.26
N SER A 100 -1.82 -4.05 14.34
CA SER A 100 -2.64 -3.77 15.51
C SER A 100 -2.93 -2.27 15.60
N SER A 101 -4.15 -1.90 15.95
CA SER A 101 -4.50 -0.51 16.23
C SER A 101 -5.57 -0.42 17.29
N SER A 102 -5.41 0.51 18.22
CA SER A 102 -6.33 0.66 19.34
C SER A 102 -7.76 0.96 18.88
N GLY A 103 -8.71 0.10 19.23
CA GLY A 103 -10.12 0.18 18.81
C GLY A 103 -10.47 -0.64 17.55
N TYR A 104 -9.53 -1.38 16.98
CA TYR A 104 -9.73 -2.28 15.85
C TYR A 104 -9.17 -3.66 16.15
N ASN A 105 -9.79 -4.70 15.59
CA ASN A 105 -9.26 -6.06 15.66
C ASN A 105 -7.94 -6.14 14.88
N ASP A 106 -7.03 -6.99 15.33
CA ASP A 106 -5.79 -7.26 14.61
C ASP A 106 -6.08 -7.71 13.17
N GLU A 107 -5.40 -7.10 12.20
CA GLU A 107 -5.44 -7.49 10.79
C GLU A 107 -4.13 -8.19 10.43
N PHE A 108 -4.23 -9.34 9.75
CA PHE A 108 -3.08 -10.11 9.27
C PHE A 108 -3.12 -10.17 7.75
N PHE A 109 -1.96 -10.05 7.12
CA PHE A 109 -1.81 -10.24 5.69
C PHE A 109 -0.39 -10.72 5.36
N GLU A 110 -0.30 -11.53 4.31
CA GLU A 110 0.97 -11.93 3.72
C GLU A 110 1.45 -10.84 2.76
N VAL A 111 2.75 -10.52 2.81
CA VAL A 111 3.38 -9.54 1.92
C VAL A 111 4.38 -10.22 1.00
N TYR A 112 4.28 -9.93 -0.29
CA TYR A 112 5.23 -10.36 -1.30
C TYR A 112 5.91 -9.14 -1.89
N HIS A 113 7.24 -9.13 -1.83
CA HIS A 113 8.06 -8.17 -2.56
C HIS A 113 8.53 -8.84 -3.85
N VAL A 114 8.02 -8.36 -4.98
CA VAL A 114 8.34 -8.87 -6.31
C VAL A 114 9.23 -7.86 -7.03
N CYS A 115 10.50 -8.21 -7.22
CA CYS A 115 11.46 -7.43 -8.00
C CYS A 115 11.61 -8.04 -9.39
N PHE A 116 11.52 -7.21 -10.42
CA PHE A 116 11.69 -7.58 -11.83
C PHE A 116 13.11 -7.20 -12.30
N ASP A 117 13.63 -7.88 -13.32
CA ASP A 117 14.96 -7.59 -13.90
C ASP A 117 15.14 -6.12 -14.33
N ASP A 118 14.07 -5.50 -14.80
CA ASP A 118 14.03 -4.08 -15.21
C ASP A 118 14.07 -3.10 -14.01
N LYS A 119 14.36 -3.61 -12.79
CA LYS A 119 14.44 -2.89 -11.50
C LYS A 119 13.10 -2.40 -10.97
N ASP A 120 12.02 -2.61 -11.72
CA ASP A 120 10.66 -2.41 -11.26
C ASP A 120 10.33 -3.32 -10.08
N ARG A 121 9.48 -2.82 -9.20
CA ARG A 121 9.13 -3.48 -7.94
C ARG A 121 7.65 -3.33 -7.63
N VAL A 122 7.07 -4.42 -7.16
CA VAL A 122 5.68 -4.46 -6.69
C VAL A 122 5.65 -5.07 -5.31
N ASP A 123 5.04 -4.34 -4.38
CA ASP A 123 4.76 -4.80 -3.02
C ASP A 123 3.30 -5.21 -2.94
N ILE A 124 3.07 -6.49 -2.71
CA ILE A 124 1.75 -7.13 -2.80
C ILE A 124 1.29 -7.57 -1.42
N ASN A 125 0.19 -7.02 -0.96
CA ASN A 125 -0.51 -7.45 0.25
C ASN A 125 -1.66 -8.40 -0.12
N LEU A 126 -1.65 -9.63 0.36
CA LEU A 126 -2.76 -10.56 0.17
C LEU A 126 -3.83 -10.35 1.24
N VAL A 127 -5.07 -10.11 0.83
CA VAL A 127 -6.17 -9.74 1.74
C VAL A 127 -7.39 -10.65 1.55
N ASN A 128 -7.89 -11.23 2.65
CA ASN A 128 -9.09 -12.08 2.61
C ASN A 128 -10.38 -11.23 2.56
N GLY A 129 -11.16 -11.37 1.49
CA GLY A 129 -12.50 -10.84 1.30
C GLY A 129 -12.58 -9.34 1.04
N ARG A 130 -12.05 -8.51 1.94
CA ARG A 130 -12.03 -7.04 1.79
C ARG A 130 -10.89 -6.40 2.57
N ILE A 131 -10.43 -5.24 2.10
CA ILE A 131 -9.51 -4.38 2.85
C ILE A 131 -10.18 -3.98 4.17
N GLY A 132 -9.55 -4.35 5.28
CA GLY A 132 -10.00 -4.00 6.62
C GLY A 132 -9.78 -2.52 6.96
N PRO A 133 -10.42 -2.02 8.02
CA PRO A 133 -10.31 -0.63 8.44
C PRO A 133 -8.87 -0.20 8.78
N ILE A 134 -8.02 -1.09 9.29
CA ILE A 134 -6.62 -0.74 9.63
C ILE A 134 -5.81 -0.53 8.34
N GLN A 135 -5.88 -1.48 7.40
CA GLN A 135 -5.25 -1.32 6.08
C GLN A 135 -5.78 -0.09 5.33
N HIS A 136 -7.10 0.15 5.36
CA HIS A 136 -7.67 1.32 4.70
C HIS A 136 -7.10 2.65 5.22
N ARG A 137 -6.88 2.74 6.54
CA ARG A 137 -6.21 3.90 7.16
C ARG A 137 -4.76 4.02 6.74
N ASN A 138 -4.02 2.92 6.71
CA ASN A 138 -2.62 2.92 6.25
C ASN A 138 -2.50 3.37 4.79
N HIS A 139 -3.50 3.05 3.96
CA HIS A 139 -3.54 3.50 2.57
C HIS A 139 -3.85 4.99 2.44
N ASN A 140 -4.33 5.69 3.48
CA ASN A 140 -4.74 7.09 3.41
C ASN A 140 -3.86 8.05 4.20
N LEU A 141 -2.75 8.45 3.58
CA LEU A 141 -1.89 9.52 4.09
C LEU A 141 -2.55 10.90 3.90
N GLY A 142 -2.56 11.70 4.97
CA GLY A 142 -2.98 13.10 4.92
C GLY A 142 -2.08 13.96 4.02
N MET A 143 -2.62 15.08 3.51
CA MET A 143 -1.93 15.92 2.52
C MET A 143 -0.59 16.48 3.05
N GLY A 144 -0.53 16.89 4.32
CA GLY A 144 0.71 17.37 4.94
C GLY A 144 1.81 16.30 4.94
N TYR A 145 1.49 15.07 5.35
CA TYR A 145 2.45 13.95 5.31
C TYR A 145 2.89 13.63 3.87
N LYS A 146 1.97 13.68 2.89
CA LYS A 146 2.31 13.49 1.47
C LYS A 146 3.32 14.53 0.98
N LEU A 147 3.14 15.79 1.36
CA LEU A 147 4.08 16.87 0.98
C LEU A 147 5.47 16.64 1.55
N ILE A 148 5.58 16.24 2.83
CA ILE A 148 6.88 15.95 3.44
C ILE A 148 7.54 14.73 2.78
N ILE A 149 6.77 13.66 2.49
CA ILE A 149 7.27 12.48 1.76
C ILE A 149 7.77 12.89 0.37
N PHE A 150 7.05 13.76 -0.33
CA PHE A 150 7.46 14.25 -1.64
C PHE A 150 8.81 14.97 -1.56
N ILE A 151 8.99 15.89 -0.61
CA ILE A 151 10.26 16.62 -0.43
C ILE A 151 11.41 15.64 -0.14
N ILE A 152 11.22 14.70 0.79
CA ILE A 152 12.24 13.69 1.13
C ILE A 152 12.59 12.84 -0.10
N LYS A 153 11.58 12.38 -0.85
CA LYS A 153 11.78 11.61 -2.09
C LYS A 153 12.52 12.44 -3.13
N PHE A 154 12.15 13.70 -3.33
CA PHE A 154 12.79 14.59 -4.30
C PHE A 154 14.28 14.80 -3.99
N LEU A 155 14.61 15.09 -2.72
CA LEU A 155 15.99 15.27 -2.26
C LEU A 155 16.85 14.01 -2.45
N TYR A 156 16.25 12.83 -2.33
CA TYR A 156 16.93 11.55 -2.55
C TYR A 156 17.05 11.20 -4.05
N TYR A 157 15.93 11.18 -4.75
CA TYR A 157 15.82 10.63 -6.11
C TYR A 157 16.27 11.60 -7.20
N GLU A 158 16.04 12.91 -7.05
CA GLU A 158 16.33 13.90 -8.10
C GLU A 158 17.58 14.71 -7.79
N VAL A 159 17.73 15.16 -6.54
CA VAL A 159 18.86 16.03 -6.16
C VAL A 159 20.06 15.21 -5.65
N SER A 160 19.82 13.96 -5.22
CA SER A 160 20.84 13.07 -4.65
C SER A 160 21.65 13.69 -3.48
N VAL A 161 21.01 14.55 -2.68
CA VAL A 161 21.65 15.27 -1.56
C VAL A 161 21.66 14.45 -0.27
N ILE A 162 20.69 13.55 -0.12
CA ILE A 162 20.59 12.68 1.06
C ILE A 162 20.99 11.25 0.69
N SER A 163 21.71 10.57 1.60
CA SER A 163 22.09 9.17 1.38
C SER A 163 20.88 8.23 1.47
N LYS A 164 21.05 6.99 0.99
CA LYS A 164 20.03 5.95 1.11
C LYS A 164 19.67 5.67 2.57
N GLU A 165 20.67 5.63 3.46
CA GLU A 165 20.49 5.40 4.90
C GLU A 165 19.67 6.53 5.52
N LEU A 166 20.00 7.78 5.20
CA LEU A 166 19.27 8.94 5.68
C LEU A 166 17.84 8.97 5.13
N TYR A 167 17.65 8.66 3.84
CA TYR A 167 16.33 8.53 3.22
C TYR A 167 15.46 7.50 3.96
N LEU A 168 15.98 6.29 4.19
CA LEU A 168 15.28 5.22 4.91
C LEU A 168 14.95 5.64 6.35
N TYR A 169 15.89 6.30 7.04
CA TYR A 169 15.69 6.81 8.39
C TYR A 169 14.59 7.87 8.47
N LEU A 170 14.62 8.87 7.58
CA LEU A 170 13.62 9.95 7.53
C LEU A 170 12.23 9.40 7.20
N LYS A 171 12.12 8.54 6.19
CA LYS A 171 10.88 7.87 5.82
C LYS A 171 10.32 7.06 6.99
N GLY A 172 11.15 6.22 7.62
CA GLY A 172 10.76 5.42 8.78
C GLY A 172 10.33 6.27 9.98
N SER A 173 11.05 7.35 10.27
CA SER A 173 10.71 8.29 11.35
C SER A 173 9.37 8.97 11.13
N LEU A 174 9.08 9.39 9.90
CA LEU A 174 7.82 10.02 9.53
C LEU A 174 6.63 9.09 9.75
N PHE A 175 6.73 7.83 9.31
CA PHE A 175 5.67 6.84 9.54
C PHE A 175 5.48 6.57 11.04
N ARG A 176 6.56 6.46 11.83
CA ARG A 176 6.46 6.30 13.29
C ARG A 176 5.79 7.49 13.98
N ILE A 177 6.11 8.73 13.58
CA ILE A 177 5.48 9.94 14.13
C ILE A 177 4.00 9.95 13.79
N ARG A 178 3.65 9.65 12.53
CA ARG A 178 2.26 9.53 12.10
C ARG A 178 1.51 8.52 12.97
N ASP A 179 2.07 7.33 13.13
CA ASP A 179 1.43 6.25 13.86
C ASP A 179 1.24 6.61 15.35
N ARG A 180 2.22 7.27 15.97
CA ARG A 180 2.11 7.80 17.34
C ARG A 180 1.09 8.92 17.47
N ASN A 181 1.05 9.86 16.52
CA ASN A 181 0.06 10.95 16.52
C ASN A 181 -1.35 10.40 16.35
N ASP A 182 -1.52 9.39 15.50
CA ASP A 182 -2.76 8.66 15.34
C ASP A 182 -3.19 7.98 16.65
N GLU A 183 -2.25 7.38 17.41
CA GLU A 183 -2.53 6.82 18.73
C GLU A 183 -2.91 7.90 19.77
N ALA A 184 -2.18 9.02 19.80
CA ALA A 184 -2.38 10.11 20.75
C ALA A 184 -3.73 10.81 20.54
N VAL A 185 -4.04 11.23 19.30
CA VAL A 185 -5.32 11.85 18.94
C VAL A 185 -6.50 10.92 19.28
N ARG A 186 -6.33 9.61 19.09
CA ARG A 186 -7.38 8.62 19.45
C ARG A 186 -7.52 8.38 20.95
N SER A 187 -6.47 8.60 21.74
CA SER A 187 -6.54 8.53 23.20
C SER A 187 -7.30 9.73 23.76
N GLU A 188 -7.06 10.91 23.20
CA GLU A 188 -7.71 12.18 23.57
C GLU A 188 -9.20 12.19 23.17
N TYR A 189 -9.54 11.78 21.95
CA TYR A 189 -10.95 11.61 21.54
C TYR A 189 -11.70 10.61 22.43
N ARG A 190 -11.05 9.52 22.86
CA ARG A 190 -11.66 8.54 23.78
C ARG A 190 -11.85 9.09 25.18
N TYR A 191 -10.93 9.93 25.65
CA TYR A 191 -11.07 10.64 26.92
C TYR A 191 -12.26 11.61 26.87
N ILE A 192 -12.37 12.41 25.80
CA ILE A 192 -13.46 13.37 25.61
C ILE A 192 -14.82 12.68 25.50
N ILE A 193 -14.96 11.59 24.74
CA ILE A 193 -16.22 10.83 24.64
C ILE A 193 -16.60 10.18 25.98
N ARG A 194 -15.62 9.68 26.75
CA ARG A 194 -15.88 9.10 28.08
C ARG A 194 -16.35 10.17 29.09
N GLN A 195 -15.76 11.36 29.04
CA GLN A 195 -16.17 12.51 29.87
C GLN A 195 -17.57 13.00 29.48
N GLY A 196 -17.86 13.14 28.18
CA GLY A 196 -19.19 13.54 27.69
C GLY A 196 -20.30 12.57 28.08
N ASN A 197 -20.03 11.25 28.00
CA ASN A 197 -20.99 10.22 28.40
C ASN A 197 -21.14 10.05 29.93
N GLN A 198 -20.24 10.63 30.73
CA GLN A 198 -20.39 10.70 32.19
C GLN A 198 -21.24 11.90 32.60
N LEU A 199 -21.11 13.03 31.90
CA LEU A 199 -21.92 14.24 32.16
C LEU A 199 -23.39 14.07 31.76
N GLU A 200 -23.73 13.20 30.82
CA GLU A 200 -25.14 12.83 30.51
C GLU A 200 -25.73 11.78 31.46
N ARG A 201 -24.94 11.26 32.41
CA ARG A 201 -25.35 10.21 33.37
C ARG A 201 -25.31 10.66 34.83
N GLU A 202 -25.07 11.94 35.09
CA GLU A 202 -25.33 12.53 36.40
C GLU A 202 -26.72 13.20 36.39
N PRO A 203 -27.62 12.86 37.33
CA PRO A 203 -28.99 13.39 37.40
C PRO A 203 -29.03 14.87 37.82
#